data_AF-A0A2J7QD63-F1
#
_entry.id   AF-A0A2J7QD63-F1
#
_cell.length_a   1.000
_cell.length_b   1.000
_cell.length_c   1.000
_cell.angle_alpha   90.00
_cell.angle_beta   90.00
_cell.angle_gamma   90.00
#
_symmetry.space_group_name_H-M   'P 1'
#
loop_
_entity.id
_entity.type
_entity.pdbx_description
1 polymer ?
#
loop_
_entity_poly.entity_id
_entity_poly.type
_entity_poly.pdbx_seq_one_letter_code
_entity_poly.pdbx_strand_id
1 'polypeptide(L)'
;MLMVVVLAAVGFLLVALSTREWIAVLGVACTSLGSGLGEVTLLSYSSVFDKNVISTWSSGTGAAGILGASSYAGLTSLGLSAADSLLLMLIVPVVMAATFWFLLRTPGSRLHAWRSVIHCSNIDEEKTQQRPSSASVTESETSAVESAQLLTVIEKFKSIPPLLVYMIPLGLVYLFEYFINQGLFELIYFPNIWLTLHEQYRWLQVDYQIGVFLSRSSVNLFVVRKLWVLALLQFLNVIFFTFEAVYLFVPSVWIVFAVVLWEGLLGGAAYVNTFYRISVEVPFEKREFSMGITSLSDSIGIGLAGAIALPVHNILCQLPKPY
;
A
#
# COMPACT_ATOMS: atom_id res chain seq x y z
N MET A 1 4.55 -1.75 -16.20
CA MET A 1 5.13 -0.41 -15.96
C MET A 1 4.52 0.70 -16.80
N LEU A 2 4.58 0.63 -18.14
CA LEU A 2 4.04 1.71 -19.00
C LEU A 2 2.60 2.10 -18.65
N MET A 3 1.73 1.10 -18.48
CA MET A 3 0.34 1.31 -18.06
C MET A 3 0.23 2.07 -16.73
N VAL A 4 1.07 1.76 -15.73
CA VAL A 4 1.08 2.42 -14.41
C VAL A 4 1.50 3.89 -14.54
N VAL A 5 2.53 4.18 -15.35
CA VAL A 5 2.99 5.55 -15.63
C VAL A 5 1.88 6.36 -16.32
N VAL A 6 1.24 5.79 -17.34
CA VAL A 6 0.16 6.45 -18.07
C VAL A 6 -1.04 6.71 -17.16
N LEU A 7 -1.48 5.70 -16.38
CA LEU A 7 -2.58 5.85 -15.44
C LEU A 7 -2.31 6.93 -14.38
N ALA A 8 -1.08 7.00 -13.86
CA ALA A 8 -0.68 8.04 -12.91
C ALA A 8 -0.70 9.44 -13.55
N ALA A 9 -0.13 9.60 -14.75
CA ALA A 9 -0.13 10.87 -15.46
C ALA A 9 -1.55 11.34 -15.84
N VAL A 10 -2.37 10.44 -16.36
CA VAL A 10 -3.78 10.70 -16.67
C VAL A 10 -4.55 11.04 -15.40
N GLY A 11 -4.31 10.34 -14.29
CA GLY A 11 -4.93 10.61 -13.00
C GLY A 11 -4.66 12.04 -12.52
N PHE A 12 -3.41 12.49 -12.50
CA PHE A 12 -3.06 13.86 -12.13
C PHE A 12 -3.71 14.89 -13.06
N LEU A 13 -3.67 14.67 -14.38
CA LEU A 13 -4.27 15.58 -15.36
C LEU A 13 -5.80 15.69 -15.18
N LEU A 14 -6.49 14.56 -14.98
CA LEU A 14 -7.93 14.54 -14.80
C LEU A 14 -8.35 15.29 -13.53
N VAL A 15 -7.62 15.12 -12.42
CA VAL A 15 -7.93 15.85 -11.18
C VAL A 15 -7.62 17.34 -11.33
N ALA A 16 -6.44 17.68 -11.84
CA ALA A 16 -5.99 19.07 -11.94
C ALA A 16 -6.85 19.91 -12.89
N LEU A 17 -7.29 19.33 -14.01
CA LEU A 17 -8.09 20.01 -15.03
C LEU A 17 -9.60 19.74 -14.88
N SER A 18 -10.02 19.17 -13.75
CA SER A 18 -11.43 18.85 -13.51
C SER A 18 -12.29 20.11 -13.42
N THR A 19 -13.36 20.14 -14.22
CA THR A 19 -14.41 21.18 -14.14
C THR A 19 -15.68 20.65 -13.48
N ARG A 20 -15.76 19.33 -13.25
CA ARG A 20 -16.88 18.64 -12.62
C ARG A 20 -16.32 17.60 -11.65
N GLU A 21 -17.02 17.41 -10.52
CA GLU A 21 -16.60 16.50 -9.44
C GLU A 21 -16.36 15.07 -9.93
N TRP A 22 -17.22 14.52 -10.80
CA TRP A 22 -17.06 13.16 -11.31
C TRP A 22 -15.78 12.96 -12.13
N ILE A 23 -15.25 14.02 -12.77
CA ILE A 23 -13.99 13.96 -13.52
C ILE A 23 -12.82 13.85 -12.54
N ALA A 24 -12.88 14.59 -11.43
CA ALA A 24 -11.88 14.47 -10.36
C ALA A 24 -11.91 13.06 -9.74
N VAL A 25 -13.11 12.52 -9.45
CA VAL A 25 -13.27 11.14 -8.95
C VAL A 25 -12.73 10.11 -9.94
N LEU A 26 -12.96 10.29 -11.24
CA LEU A 26 -12.38 9.42 -12.27
C LEU A 26 -10.85 9.48 -12.27
N GLY A 27 -10.26 10.67 -12.13
CA GLY A 27 -8.82 10.84 -12.01
C GLY A 27 -8.22 10.14 -10.79
N VAL A 28 -8.91 10.24 -9.63
CA VAL A 28 -8.55 9.48 -8.42
C VAL A 28 -8.65 7.97 -8.69
N ALA A 29 -9.71 7.50 -9.34
CA ALA A 29 -9.86 6.08 -9.68
C ALA A 29 -8.76 5.57 -10.63
N CYS A 30 -8.37 6.36 -11.64
CA CYS A 30 -7.24 6.05 -12.51
C CYS A 30 -5.92 5.94 -11.73
N THR A 31 -5.68 6.87 -10.80
CA THR A 31 -4.50 6.88 -9.95
C THR A 31 -4.47 5.64 -9.04
N SER A 32 -5.61 5.31 -8.41
CA SER A 32 -5.75 4.13 -7.55
C SER A 32 -5.54 2.82 -8.34
N LEU A 33 -6.07 2.72 -9.56
CA LEU A 33 -5.84 1.57 -10.43
C LEU A 33 -4.35 1.43 -10.79
N GLY A 34 -3.70 2.55 -11.12
CA GLY A 34 -2.26 2.59 -11.37
C GLY A 34 -1.45 2.14 -10.15
N SER A 35 -1.77 2.65 -8.97
CA SER A 35 -1.12 2.29 -7.70
C SER A 35 -1.27 0.80 -7.38
N GLY A 36 -2.49 0.26 -7.43
CA GLY A 36 -2.74 -1.16 -7.13
C GLY A 36 -2.04 -2.10 -8.11
N LEU A 37 -2.08 -1.81 -9.42
CA LEU A 37 -1.34 -2.58 -10.42
C LEU A 37 0.17 -2.48 -10.20
N GLY A 38 0.68 -1.28 -9.91
CA GLY A 38 2.09 -1.04 -9.66
C GLY A 38 2.61 -1.78 -8.43
N GLU A 39 1.88 -1.72 -7.32
CA GLU A 39 2.23 -2.40 -6.08
C GLU A 39 2.24 -3.92 -6.24
N VAL A 40 1.14 -4.51 -6.71
CA VAL A 40 1.05 -5.97 -6.87
C VAL A 40 2.17 -6.48 -7.78
N THR A 41 2.46 -5.80 -8.88
CA THR A 41 3.50 -6.24 -9.83
C THR A 41 4.92 -6.03 -9.32
N LEU A 42 5.26 -4.84 -8.81
CA LEU A 42 6.62 -4.52 -8.36
C LEU A 42 6.98 -5.22 -7.05
N LEU A 43 6.02 -5.34 -6.12
CA LEU A 43 6.21 -6.07 -4.88
C LEU A 43 6.40 -7.57 -5.14
N SER A 44 5.59 -8.16 -6.04
CA SER A 44 5.79 -9.54 -6.48
C SER A 44 7.16 -9.72 -7.16
N TYR A 45 7.55 -8.77 -8.03
CA TYR A 45 8.85 -8.78 -8.70
C TYR A 45 10.04 -8.65 -7.73
N SER A 46 9.85 -7.98 -6.59
CA SER A 46 10.88 -7.84 -5.55
C SER A 46 11.35 -9.18 -4.97
N SER A 47 10.53 -10.23 -5.08
CA SER A 47 10.86 -11.58 -4.61
C SER A 47 12.10 -12.20 -5.30
N VAL A 48 12.43 -11.72 -6.51
CA VAL A 48 13.61 -12.15 -7.28
C VAL A 48 14.90 -11.53 -6.76
N PHE A 49 14.81 -10.44 -5.99
CA PHE A 49 15.96 -9.72 -5.43
C PHE A 49 16.29 -10.18 -4.01
N ASP A 50 17.29 -9.56 -3.39
CA ASP A 50 17.64 -9.84 -2.00
C ASP A 50 16.56 -9.38 -1.02
N LYS A 51 16.49 -10.04 0.14
CA LYS A 51 15.45 -9.77 1.16
C LYS A 51 15.43 -8.31 1.63
N ASN A 52 16.58 -7.63 1.58
CA ASN A 52 16.69 -6.20 1.93
C ASN A 52 15.91 -5.29 0.96
N VAL A 53 15.60 -5.75 -0.25
CA VAL A 53 14.83 -4.98 -1.23
C VAL A 53 13.43 -4.65 -0.72
N ILE A 54 12.80 -5.54 0.05
CA ILE A 54 11.47 -5.30 0.65
C ILE A 54 11.53 -4.18 1.68
N SER A 55 12.61 -4.14 2.47
CA SER A 55 12.83 -3.04 3.42
C SER A 55 13.02 -1.70 2.69
N THR A 56 13.83 -1.66 1.62
CA THR A 56 13.99 -0.43 0.82
C THR A 56 12.72 -0.04 0.05
N TRP A 57 11.93 -1.01 -0.43
CA TRP A 57 10.63 -0.77 -1.05
C TRP A 57 9.66 -0.13 -0.05
N SER A 58 9.56 -0.73 1.14
CA SER A 58 8.71 -0.22 2.22
C SER A 58 9.16 1.18 2.67
N SER A 59 10.46 1.40 2.89
CA SER A 59 10.98 2.72 3.24
C SER A 59 10.75 3.74 2.13
N GLY A 60 10.98 3.37 0.86
CA GLY A 60 10.76 4.24 -0.29
C GLY A 60 9.30 4.65 -0.50
N THR A 61 8.35 3.74 -0.25
CA THR A 61 6.91 4.05 -0.29
C THR A 61 6.49 4.97 0.87
N GLY A 62 7.08 4.82 2.06
CA GLY A 62 6.90 5.78 3.15
C GLY A 62 7.48 7.16 2.83
N ALA A 63 8.67 7.22 2.22
CA ALA A 63 9.29 8.46 1.78
C ALA A 63 8.46 9.16 0.70
N ALA A 64 7.87 8.40 -0.23
CA ALA A 64 6.94 8.93 -1.23
C ALA A 64 5.71 9.59 -0.58
N GLY A 65 5.21 9.04 0.53
CA GLY A 65 4.15 9.64 1.33
C GLY A 65 4.53 11.02 1.87
N ILE A 66 5.69 11.13 2.53
CA ILE A 66 6.20 12.43 3.04
C ILE A 66 6.40 13.41 1.88
N LEU A 67 7.11 13.00 0.83
CA LEU A 67 7.44 13.87 -0.29
C LEU A 67 6.17 14.35 -1.00
N GLY A 68 5.19 13.47 -1.22
CA GLY A 68 3.90 13.82 -1.81
C GLY A 68 3.10 14.79 -0.95
N ALA A 69 2.87 14.45 0.32
CA ALA A 69 2.08 15.30 1.23
C ALA A 69 2.76 16.65 1.47
N SER A 70 4.07 16.66 1.72
CA SER A 70 4.84 17.88 2.02
C SER A 70 5.00 18.77 0.80
N SER A 71 5.20 18.19 -0.40
CA SER A 71 5.26 19.00 -1.62
C SER A 71 3.90 19.62 -1.93
N TYR A 72 2.80 18.89 -1.75
CA TYR A 72 1.45 19.45 -1.96
C TYR A 72 1.13 20.55 -0.94
N ALA A 73 1.37 20.28 0.34
CA ALA A 73 1.17 21.26 1.41
C ALA A 73 2.05 22.50 1.18
N GLY A 74 3.34 22.31 0.90
CA GLY A 74 4.28 23.39 0.65
C GLY A 74 3.92 24.25 -0.56
N LEU A 75 3.63 23.63 -1.72
CA LEU A 75 3.26 24.36 -2.94
C LEU A 75 1.98 25.18 -2.73
N THR A 76 0.97 24.60 -2.06
CA THR A 76 -0.28 25.31 -1.78
C THR A 76 -0.12 26.41 -0.73
N SER A 77 0.74 26.24 0.27
CA SER A 77 1.11 27.30 1.23
C SER A 77 1.93 28.43 0.58
N LEU A 78 2.65 28.17 -0.52
CA LEU A 78 3.32 29.19 -1.33
C LEU A 78 2.37 29.96 -2.26
N GLY A 79 1.06 29.66 -2.22
CA GLY A 79 0.04 30.36 -2.99
C GLY A 79 -0.26 29.76 -4.36
N LEU A 80 0.30 28.59 -4.69
CA LEU A 80 -0.11 27.88 -5.90
C LEU A 80 -1.51 27.30 -5.72
N SER A 81 -2.28 27.28 -6.80
CA SER A 81 -3.57 26.59 -6.80
C SER A 81 -3.36 25.07 -6.63
N ALA A 82 -4.40 24.37 -6.16
CA ALA A 82 -4.39 22.91 -6.07
C ALA A 82 -4.15 22.27 -7.46
N ALA A 83 -4.72 22.86 -8.51
CA ALA A 83 -4.53 22.41 -9.89
C ALA A 83 -3.07 22.53 -10.34
N ASP A 84 -2.46 23.71 -10.16
CA ASP A 84 -1.06 23.93 -10.55
C ASP A 84 -0.10 23.04 -9.75
N SER A 85 -0.39 22.82 -8.46
CA SER A 85 0.38 21.93 -7.61
C SER A 85 0.37 20.49 -8.13
N LEU A 86 -0.80 19.97 -8.53
CA LEU A 86 -0.93 18.65 -9.13
C LEU A 86 -0.28 18.57 -10.52
N LEU A 87 -0.35 19.64 -11.32
CA LEU A 87 0.35 19.70 -12.61
C LEU A 87 1.87 19.65 -12.44
N LEU A 88 2.43 20.32 -11.44
CA LEU A 88 3.86 20.22 -11.14
C LEU A 88 4.26 18.79 -10.70
N MET A 89 3.36 18.08 -10.02
CA MET A 89 3.59 16.69 -9.60
C MET A 89 3.61 15.68 -10.76
N LEU A 90 3.29 16.06 -12.00
CA LEU A 90 3.53 15.22 -13.20
C LEU A 90 5.00 14.83 -13.38
N ILE A 91 5.93 15.51 -12.71
CA ILE A 91 7.32 15.07 -12.65
C ILE A 91 7.47 13.68 -12.01
N VAL A 92 6.58 13.29 -11.09
CA VAL A 92 6.64 12.01 -10.38
C VAL A 92 6.51 10.81 -11.33
N PRO A 93 5.47 10.68 -12.17
CA PRO A 93 5.39 9.57 -13.13
C PRO A 93 6.56 9.57 -14.14
N VAL A 94 7.13 10.73 -14.48
CA VAL A 94 8.33 10.83 -15.34
C VAL A 94 9.57 10.28 -14.63
N VAL A 95 9.80 10.64 -13.37
CA VAL A 95 10.89 10.11 -12.55
C VAL A 95 10.73 8.61 -12.34
N MET A 96 9.50 8.15 -12.07
CA MET A 96 9.17 6.74 -11.94
C MET A 96 9.50 5.94 -13.22
N ALA A 97 9.12 6.48 -14.39
CA ALA A 97 9.48 5.93 -15.69
C ALA A 97 11.01 5.84 -15.87
N ALA A 98 11.72 6.95 -15.64
CA ALA A 98 13.17 7.00 -15.81
C ALA A 98 13.88 6.01 -14.88
N THR A 99 13.41 5.89 -13.64
CA THR A 99 13.97 4.97 -12.64
C THR A 99 13.79 3.51 -13.08
N PHE A 100 12.61 3.15 -13.56
CA PHE A 100 12.34 1.77 -13.99
C PHE A 100 13.14 1.37 -15.23
N TRP A 101 13.20 2.22 -16.26
CA TRP A 101 13.82 1.86 -17.54
C TRP A 101 15.33 2.07 -17.59
N PHE A 102 15.88 3.05 -16.87
CA PHE A 102 17.30 3.39 -16.96
C PHE A 102 18.11 3.01 -15.71
N LEU A 103 17.50 2.96 -14.53
CA LEU A 103 18.22 2.75 -13.27
C LEU A 103 18.08 1.33 -12.72
N LEU A 104 16.90 0.71 -12.87
CA LEU A 104 16.64 -0.63 -12.33
C LEU A 104 17.46 -1.69 -13.09
N ARG A 105 18.44 -2.30 -12.41
CA ARG A 105 19.24 -3.42 -12.94
C ARG A 105 18.68 -4.74 -12.44
N THR A 106 18.29 -5.62 -13.36
CA THR A 106 17.82 -6.97 -13.00
C THR A 106 19.00 -7.93 -12.77
N PRO A 107 19.06 -8.67 -11.65
CA PRO A 107 20.08 -9.68 -11.43
C PRO A 107 19.87 -10.87 -12.39
N GLY A 108 20.81 -11.05 -13.32
CA GLY A 108 20.70 -12.03 -14.41
C GLY A 108 20.57 -13.48 -13.94
N SER A 109 21.30 -13.91 -12.90
CA SER A 109 21.32 -15.32 -12.47
C SER A 109 19.99 -15.80 -11.88
N ARG A 110 19.35 -15.00 -11.01
CA ARG A 110 18.04 -15.32 -10.42
C ARG A 110 16.90 -15.16 -11.44
N LEU A 111 17.05 -14.24 -12.41
CA LEU A 111 16.10 -14.12 -13.52
C LEU A 111 16.12 -15.36 -14.43
N HIS A 112 17.30 -15.96 -14.67
CA HIS A 112 17.40 -17.21 -15.45
C HIS A 112 16.72 -18.37 -14.72
N ALA A 113 16.92 -18.51 -13.40
CA ALA A 113 16.21 -19.50 -12.60
C ALA A 113 14.69 -19.29 -12.59
N TRP A 114 14.24 -18.04 -12.49
CA TRP A 114 12.81 -17.69 -12.58
C TRP A 114 12.21 -17.98 -13.96
N ARG A 115 12.93 -17.63 -15.04
CA ARG A 115 12.52 -17.93 -16.43
C ARG A 115 12.52 -19.43 -16.71
N SER A 116 13.47 -20.21 -16.19
CA SER A 116 13.46 -21.67 -16.38
C SER A 116 12.29 -22.33 -15.67
N VAL A 117 11.89 -21.85 -14.49
CA VAL A 117 10.69 -22.33 -13.79
C VAL A 117 9.42 -22.05 -14.59
N ILE A 118 9.27 -20.84 -15.16
CA ILE A 118 8.10 -20.51 -16.01
C ILE A 118 8.14 -21.25 -17.36
N HIS A 119 9.31 -21.41 -17.96
CA HIS A 119 9.42 -22.04 -19.28
C HIS A 119 9.13 -23.54 -19.23
N CYS A 120 9.54 -24.24 -18.17
CA CYS A 120 9.13 -25.63 -17.95
C CYS A 120 7.62 -25.78 -17.74
N SER A 121 6.94 -24.83 -17.08
CA SER A 121 5.51 -24.95 -16.81
C SER A 121 4.64 -24.76 -18.06
N ASN A 122 5.02 -23.86 -18.97
CA ASN A 122 4.27 -23.67 -20.22
C ASN A 122 4.35 -24.93 -21.12
N ILE A 123 5.44 -25.71 -21.02
CA ILE A 123 5.61 -26.97 -21.74
C ILE A 123 4.71 -28.08 -21.13
N ASP A 124 4.45 -28.05 -19.82
CA ASP A 124 3.56 -29.00 -19.15
C ASP A 124 2.07 -28.69 -19.39
N GLU A 125 1.69 -27.41 -19.53
CA GLU A 125 0.33 -27.02 -19.96
C GLU A 125 0.04 -27.44 -21.40
N GLU A 126 1.00 -27.32 -22.34
CA GLU A 126 0.82 -27.80 -23.72
C GLU A 126 0.77 -29.34 -23.83
N LYS A 127 1.45 -30.07 -22.94
CA LYS A 127 1.48 -31.54 -22.97
C LYS A 127 0.26 -32.23 -22.39
N THR A 128 -0.68 -31.50 -21.77
CA THR A 128 -1.87 -32.11 -21.18
C THR A 128 -2.96 -32.49 -22.21
N GLN A 129 -2.78 -32.21 -23.51
CA GLN A 129 -3.76 -32.56 -24.56
C GLN A 129 -3.42 -33.72 -25.50
N GLN A 130 -2.29 -34.40 -25.38
CA GLN A 130 -2.01 -35.57 -26.24
C GLN A 130 -1.36 -36.73 -25.45
N ARG A 131 -2.16 -37.72 -25.07
CA ARG A 131 -1.67 -39.09 -24.85
C ARG A 131 -1.33 -39.69 -26.23
N PRO A 132 -0.20 -40.40 -26.36
CA PRO A 132 -0.30 -41.85 -26.22
C PRO A 132 0.82 -42.52 -25.42
N SER A 133 0.43 -43.69 -24.93
CA SER A 133 1.16 -44.82 -24.36
C SER A 133 2.51 -45.18 -24.99
N SER A 134 3.53 -45.45 -24.16
CA SER A 134 4.15 -46.77 -23.96
C SER A 134 5.46 -46.66 -23.15
N ALA A 135 5.78 -47.74 -22.43
CA ALA A 135 6.76 -47.84 -21.37
C ALA A 135 8.23 -47.81 -21.82
N SER A 136 9.12 -47.33 -20.95
CA SER A 136 10.23 -48.13 -20.40
C SER A 136 11.03 -47.34 -19.36
N VAL A 137 11.35 -48.05 -18.28
CA VAL A 137 12.10 -47.59 -17.10
C VAL A 137 13.59 -47.57 -17.43
N THR A 138 14.31 -46.50 -17.07
CA THR A 138 15.71 -46.60 -16.68
C THR A 138 16.01 -45.53 -15.62
N GLU A 139 16.27 -45.98 -14.40
CA GLU A 139 16.80 -45.17 -13.31
C GLU A 139 18.28 -44.85 -13.58
N SER A 140 18.66 -43.57 -13.50
CA SER A 140 20.02 -43.16 -13.10
C SER A 140 20.04 -41.66 -12.75
N GLU A 141 20.27 -41.42 -11.45
CA GLU A 141 21.12 -40.37 -10.88
C GLU A 141 21.04 -38.94 -11.45
N THR A 142 20.23 -38.09 -10.80
CA THR A 142 20.72 -36.77 -10.37
C THR A 142 19.88 -36.25 -9.20
N SER A 143 20.47 -36.27 -8.01
CA SER A 143 20.00 -35.50 -6.86
C SER A 143 20.06 -34.00 -7.19
N ALA A 144 19.11 -33.24 -6.64
CA ALA A 144 19.06 -31.77 -6.60
C ALA A 144 18.39 -31.02 -7.77
N VAL A 145 17.12 -31.31 -8.07
CA VAL A 145 16.13 -30.26 -8.41
C VAL A 145 14.76 -30.73 -7.92
N GLU A 146 14.48 -30.49 -6.63
CA GLU A 146 13.13 -30.69 -6.10
C GLU A 146 12.25 -29.52 -6.58
N SER A 147 11.70 -29.70 -7.78
CA SER A 147 10.31 -29.40 -8.13
C SER A 147 9.77 -28.06 -7.63
N ALA A 148 10.12 -26.96 -8.31
CA ALA A 148 9.31 -25.74 -8.31
C ALA A 148 7.96 -26.02 -9.00
N GLN A 149 7.04 -26.69 -8.31
CA GLN A 149 5.69 -26.95 -8.78
C GLN A 149 4.92 -25.63 -8.80
N LEU A 150 4.58 -25.19 -10.01
CA LEU A 150 3.68 -24.06 -10.20
C LEU A 150 2.29 -24.48 -9.74
N LEU A 151 1.87 -23.97 -8.59
CA LEU A 151 0.57 -24.27 -7.98
C LEU A 151 -0.56 -23.97 -8.97
N THR A 152 -1.39 -24.98 -9.23
CA THR A 152 -2.65 -24.86 -9.98
C THR A 152 -3.52 -23.76 -9.36
N VAL A 153 -4.41 -23.10 -10.10
CA VAL A 153 -5.31 -22.05 -9.54
C VAL A 153 -6.04 -22.54 -8.27
N ILE A 154 -6.45 -23.81 -8.24
CA ILE A 154 -7.07 -24.46 -7.08
C ILE A 154 -6.10 -24.56 -5.89
N GLU A 155 -4.83 -24.85 -6.15
CA GLU A 155 -3.79 -24.95 -5.12
C GLU A 155 -3.32 -23.59 -4.62
N LYS A 156 -3.40 -22.55 -5.48
CA LYS A 156 -3.24 -21.14 -5.09
C LYS A 156 -4.33 -20.72 -4.11
N PHE A 157 -5.60 -21.03 -4.39
CA PHE A 157 -6.72 -20.77 -3.46
C PHE A 157 -6.60 -21.57 -2.16
N LYS A 158 -6.16 -22.84 -2.22
CA LYS A 158 -5.88 -23.64 -1.00
C LYS A 158 -4.71 -23.09 -0.16
N SER A 159 -3.87 -22.23 -0.73
CA SER A 159 -2.75 -21.60 -0.01
C SER A 159 -3.15 -20.28 0.69
N ILE A 160 -4.38 -19.81 0.53
CA ILE A 160 -4.89 -18.56 1.16
C ILE A 160 -5.17 -18.71 2.68
N PRO A 161 -5.79 -19.80 3.19
CA PRO A 161 -6.11 -19.93 4.62
C PRO A 161 -4.94 -19.67 5.57
N PRO A 162 -3.71 -20.21 5.37
CA PRO A 162 -2.59 -19.91 6.26
C PRO A 162 -2.12 -18.45 6.14
N LEU A 163 -2.40 -17.75 5.03
CA LEU A 163 -2.06 -16.34 4.84
C LEU A 163 -3.03 -15.39 5.54
N LEU A 164 -4.21 -15.86 5.96
CA LEU A 164 -5.19 -15.03 6.67
C LEU A 164 -4.65 -14.43 7.97
N VAL A 165 -3.66 -15.07 8.60
CA VAL A 165 -2.95 -14.54 9.77
C VAL A 165 -2.21 -13.23 9.47
N TYR A 166 -1.88 -12.98 8.20
CA TYR A 166 -1.27 -11.75 7.71
C TYR A 166 -2.33 -10.81 7.14
N MET A 167 -3.21 -11.34 6.29
CA MET A 167 -4.21 -10.56 5.56
C MET A 167 -5.19 -9.86 6.51
N ILE A 168 -5.79 -10.60 7.45
CA ILE A 168 -6.83 -10.02 8.32
C ILE A 168 -6.28 -8.86 9.16
N PRO A 169 -5.16 -9.00 9.90
CA PRO A 169 -4.59 -7.87 10.64
C PRO A 169 -4.19 -6.70 9.75
N LEU A 170 -3.56 -6.96 8.58
CA LEU A 170 -3.15 -5.91 7.66
C LEU A 170 -4.37 -5.14 7.13
N GLY A 171 -5.38 -5.86 6.63
CA GLY A 171 -6.61 -5.24 6.13
C GLY A 171 -7.36 -4.44 7.18
N LEU A 172 -7.40 -4.91 8.44
CA LEU A 172 -8.00 -4.17 9.55
C LEU A 172 -7.22 -2.89 9.92
N VAL A 173 -5.89 -2.94 9.96
CA VAL A 173 -5.08 -1.73 10.20
C VAL A 173 -5.38 -0.69 9.14
N TYR A 174 -5.33 -1.07 7.86
CA TYR A 174 -5.59 -0.16 6.74
C TYR A 174 -7.04 0.33 6.70
N LEU A 175 -8.01 -0.50 7.07
CA LEU A 175 -9.40 -0.10 7.23
C LEU A 175 -9.53 1.04 8.27
N PHE A 176 -8.95 0.83 9.45
CA PHE A 176 -9.07 1.77 10.57
C PHE A 176 -8.29 3.07 10.33
N GLU A 177 -7.05 2.96 9.86
CA GLU A 177 -6.20 4.08 9.45
C GLU A 177 -6.86 4.96 8.40
N TYR A 178 -7.30 4.39 7.28
CA TYR A 178 -7.89 5.20 6.21
C TYR A 178 -9.25 5.76 6.59
N PHE A 179 -9.99 5.09 7.48
CA PHE A 179 -11.24 5.62 8.02
C PHE A 179 -10.99 6.88 8.85
N ILE A 180 -9.94 6.88 9.69
CA ILE A 180 -9.50 8.07 10.42
C ILE A 180 -9.09 9.18 9.45
N ASN A 181 -8.19 8.87 8.51
CA ASN A 181 -7.56 9.84 7.61
C ASN A 181 -8.55 10.50 6.64
N GLN A 182 -9.51 9.75 6.13
CA GLN A 182 -10.48 10.22 5.13
C GLN A 182 -11.83 10.63 5.73
N GLY A 183 -12.18 10.16 6.92
CA GLY A 183 -13.51 10.39 7.51
C GLY A 183 -13.52 11.26 8.76
N LEU A 184 -12.44 11.29 9.55
CA LEU A 184 -12.43 11.95 10.86
C LEU A 184 -11.53 13.19 10.90
N PHE A 185 -10.36 13.17 10.25
CA PHE A 185 -9.43 14.30 10.29
C PHE A 185 -10.01 15.62 9.81
N GLU A 186 -10.88 15.60 8.79
CA GLU A 186 -11.51 16.81 8.26
C GLU A 186 -12.54 17.44 9.23
N LEU A 187 -13.01 16.67 10.22
CA LEU A 187 -13.98 17.12 11.22
C LEU A 187 -13.32 17.72 12.46
N ILE A 188 -12.05 17.38 12.70
CA ILE A 188 -11.29 17.86 13.85
C ILE A 188 -10.71 19.22 13.50
N TYR A 189 -11.11 20.25 14.26
CA TYR A 189 -10.70 21.63 14.00
C TYR A 189 -10.37 22.37 15.28
N PHE A 190 -9.19 23.00 15.29
CA PHE A 190 -8.75 23.87 16.37
C PHE A 190 -8.90 25.33 15.95
N PRO A 191 -9.86 26.08 16.52
CA PRO A 191 -10.01 27.51 16.23
C PRO A 191 -8.89 28.34 16.88
N ASN A 192 -8.63 29.52 16.35
CA ASN A 192 -7.70 30.52 16.90
C ASN A 192 -6.22 30.12 16.95
N ILE A 193 -5.79 29.21 16.06
CA ILE A 193 -4.37 28.91 15.83
C ILE A 193 -3.88 29.50 14.51
N TRP A 194 -2.57 29.48 14.27
CA TRP A 194 -1.95 30.02 13.05
C TRP A 194 -2.25 29.21 11.77
N LEU A 195 -2.92 28.07 11.90
CA LEU A 195 -3.29 27.18 10.79
C LEU A 195 -4.79 27.26 10.52
N THR A 196 -5.16 27.48 9.26
CA THR A 196 -6.55 27.35 8.79
C THR A 196 -7.00 25.88 8.82
N LEU A 197 -8.32 25.63 8.75
CA LEU A 197 -8.88 24.27 8.68
C LEU A 197 -8.22 23.39 7.60
N HIS A 198 -8.06 23.94 6.39
CA HIS A 198 -7.46 23.22 5.27
C HIS A 198 -5.97 22.94 5.48
N GLU A 199 -5.25 23.86 6.13
CA GLU A 199 -3.83 23.65 6.46
C GLU A 199 -3.68 22.63 7.59
N GLN A 200 -4.54 22.65 8.60
CA GLN A 200 -4.55 21.64 9.68
C GLN A 200 -4.68 20.25 9.07
N TYR A 201 -5.66 20.02 8.19
CA TYR A 201 -5.83 18.74 7.49
C TYR A 201 -4.56 18.34 6.71
N ARG A 202 -3.97 19.25 5.92
CA ARG A 202 -2.76 18.95 5.13
C ARG A 202 -1.56 18.61 6.01
N TRP A 203 -1.36 19.34 7.10
CA TRP A 203 -0.25 19.10 8.03
C TRP A 203 -0.42 17.83 8.86
N LEU A 204 -1.65 17.48 9.24
CA LEU A 204 -1.95 16.18 9.86
C LEU A 204 -1.56 15.05 8.90
N GLN A 205 -1.87 15.18 7.61
CA GLN A 205 -1.45 14.19 6.61
C GLN A 205 0.08 14.10 6.45
N VAL A 206 0.81 15.22 6.56
CA VAL A 206 2.28 15.20 6.54
C VAL A 206 2.83 14.46 7.78
N ASP A 207 2.32 14.78 8.96
CA ASP A 207 2.76 14.18 10.22
C ASP A 207 2.47 12.67 10.28
N TYR A 208 1.29 12.28 9.81
CA TYR A 208 0.93 10.88 9.58
C TYR A 208 1.99 10.16 8.71
N GLN A 209 2.35 10.75 7.56
CA GLN A 209 3.32 10.15 6.65
C GLN A 209 4.74 10.09 7.24
N ILE A 210 5.09 11.01 8.15
CA ILE A 210 6.34 10.93 8.92
C ILE A 210 6.34 9.66 9.78
N GLY A 211 5.23 9.39 10.48
CA GLY A 211 5.06 8.16 11.27
C GLY A 211 5.17 6.89 10.41
N VAL A 212 4.49 6.88 9.26
CA VAL A 212 4.55 5.76 8.30
C VAL A 212 5.98 5.52 7.82
N PHE A 213 6.71 6.58 7.44
CA PHE A 213 8.08 6.45 6.97
C PHE A 213 9.04 5.92 8.04
N LEU A 214 8.95 6.45 9.27
CA LEU A 214 9.79 6.02 10.39
C LEU A 214 9.57 4.53 10.69
N SER A 215 8.32 4.10 10.78
CA SER A 215 7.99 2.70 11.06
C SER A 215 8.36 1.76 9.91
N ARG A 216 8.13 2.16 8.64
CA ARG A 216 8.53 1.35 7.47
C ARG A 216 10.04 1.21 7.34
N SER A 217 10.81 2.19 7.81
CA SER A 217 12.28 2.15 7.83
C SER A 217 12.85 1.36 9.02
N SER A 218 12.02 1.04 10.02
CA SER A 218 12.47 0.43 11.28
C SER A 218 12.66 -1.10 11.23
N VAL A 219 12.18 -1.80 10.19
CA VAL A 219 12.07 -3.27 10.20
C VAL A 219 13.40 -4.02 10.38
N ASN A 220 14.52 -3.44 9.93
CA ASN A 220 15.84 -4.04 10.12
C ASN A 220 16.37 -3.87 11.56
N LEU A 221 15.73 -3.02 12.37
CA LEU A 221 16.05 -2.75 13.77
C LEU A 221 15.05 -3.40 14.72
N PHE A 222 13.74 -3.32 14.41
CA PHE A 222 12.65 -3.79 15.26
C PHE A 222 11.61 -4.56 14.44
N VAL A 223 11.37 -5.82 14.82
CA VAL A 223 10.41 -6.70 14.15
C VAL A 223 9.23 -7.02 15.08
N VAL A 224 8.02 -6.64 14.67
CA VAL A 224 6.78 -6.93 15.36
C VAL A 224 6.20 -8.25 14.87
N ARG A 225 6.21 -9.27 15.74
CA ARG A 225 5.69 -10.61 15.39
C ARG A 225 4.17 -10.70 15.45
N LYS A 226 3.54 -10.00 16.39
CA LYS A 226 2.09 -10.10 16.64
C LYS A 226 1.32 -8.98 15.93
N LEU A 227 1.04 -9.18 14.64
CA LEU A 227 0.37 -8.18 13.79
C LEU A 227 -1.04 -7.80 14.29
N TRP A 228 -1.76 -8.72 14.94
CA TRP A 228 -3.08 -8.46 15.50
C TRP A 228 -3.08 -7.37 16.58
N VAL A 229 -1.97 -7.17 17.29
CA VAL A 229 -1.84 -6.11 18.29
C VAL A 229 -1.91 -4.75 17.62
N LEU A 230 -1.31 -4.60 16.44
CA LEU A 230 -1.35 -3.36 15.67
C LEU A 230 -2.78 -3.04 15.22
N ALA A 231 -3.53 -4.05 14.75
CA ALA A 231 -4.95 -3.88 14.41
C ALA A 231 -5.80 -3.46 15.61
N LEU A 232 -5.55 -4.04 16.80
CA LEU A 232 -6.24 -3.65 18.03
C LEU A 232 -5.92 -2.21 18.43
N LEU A 233 -4.65 -1.81 18.41
CA LEU A 233 -4.24 -0.43 18.71
C LEU A 233 -4.85 0.56 17.73
N GLN A 234 -4.93 0.19 16.44
CA GLN A 234 -5.54 1.01 15.42
C GLN A 234 -7.05 1.17 15.62
N PHE A 235 -7.74 0.12 16.06
CA PHE A 235 -9.14 0.22 16.46
C PHE A 235 -9.34 1.17 17.65
N LEU A 236 -8.44 1.16 18.63
CA LEU A 236 -8.48 2.12 19.74
C LEU A 236 -8.28 3.56 19.26
N ASN A 237 -7.42 3.78 18.26
CA ASN A 237 -7.29 5.10 17.61
C ASN A 237 -8.60 5.54 16.95
N VAL A 238 -9.32 4.64 16.27
CA VAL A 238 -10.65 4.96 15.69
C VAL A 238 -11.62 5.44 16.76
N ILE A 239 -11.66 4.76 17.91
CA ILE A 239 -12.51 5.17 19.04
C ILE A 239 -12.08 6.58 19.49
N PHE A 240 -10.79 6.79 19.75
CA PHE A 240 -10.27 8.09 20.18
C PHE A 240 -10.65 9.22 19.22
N PHE A 241 -10.36 9.06 17.91
CA PHE A 241 -10.65 10.09 16.91
C PHE A 241 -12.15 10.29 16.66
N THR A 242 -12.97 9.25 16.83
CA THR A 242 -14.43 9.39 16.72
C THR A 242 -14.97 10.22 17.88
N PHE A 243 -14.50 9.95 19.11
CA PHE A 243 -14.86 10.77 20.27
C PHE A 243 -14.35 12.20 20.12
N GLU A 244 -13.14 12.38 19.61
CA GLU A 244 -12.61 13.72 19.35
C GLU A 244 -13.43 14.45 18.27
N ALA A 245 -13.80 13.80 17.17
CA ALA A 245 -14.64 14.42 16.14
C ALA A 245 -16.05 14.80 16.63
N VAL A 246 -16.60 14.10 17.64
CA VAL A 246 -17.92 14.38 18.21
C VAL A 246 -17.87 15.43 19.32
N TYR A 247 -16.92 15.32 20.25
CA TYR A 247 -16.87 16.12 21.47
C TYR A 247 -15.84 17.25 21.43
N LEU A 248 -14.85 17.18 20.52
CA LEU A 248 -13.74 18.12 20.37
C LEU A 248 -13.15 18.53 21.72
N PHE A 249 -12.78 17.50 22.49
CA PHE A 249 -12.41 17.63 23.90
C PHE A 249 -10.91 17.82 24.09
N VAL A 250 -10.10 17.50 23.09
CA VAL A 250 -8.66 17.67 23.16
C VAL A 250 -8.35 19.18 23.19
N PRO A 251 -7.59 19.67 24.17
CA PRO A 251 -7.39 21.12 24.35
C PRO A 251 -6.29 21.69 23.45
N SER A 252 -5.49 20.84 22.80
CA SER A 252 -4.31 21.28 22.05
C SER A 252 -4.09 20.46 20.79
N VAL A 253 -3.88 21.18 19.68
CA VAL A 253 -3.55 20.60 18.37
C VAL A 253 -2.31 19.69 18.43
N TRP A 254 -1.34 19.98 19.31
CA TRP A 254 -0.11 19.19 19.46
C TRP A 254 -0.37 17.78 19.97
N ILE A 255 -1.41 17.58 20.79
CA ILE A 255 -1.81 16.25 21.24
C ILE A 255 -2.35 15.46 20.06
N VAL A 256 -3.16 16.09 19.21
CA VAL A 256 -3.68 15.46 17.98
C VAL A 256 -2.52 15.08 17.06
N PHE A 257 -1.58 15.97 16.80
CA PHE A 257 -0.35 15.64 16.05
C PHE A 257 0.37 14.43 16.66
N ALA A 258 0.63 14.41 17.96
CA ALA A 258 1.29 13.27 18.59
C ALA A 258 0.55 11.93 18.39
N VAL A 259 -0.79 11.94 18.43
CA VAL A 259 -1.61 10.74 18.18
C VAL A 259 -1.64 10.38 16.69
N VAL A 260 -1.65 11.35 15.78
CA VAL A 260 -1.56 11.13 14.33
C VAL A 260 -0.20 10.53 13.94
N LEU A 261 0.89 11.05 14.48
CA LEU A 261 2.22 10.46 14.30
C LEU A 261 2.26 9.00 14.79
N TRP A 262 1.67 8.74 15.96
CA TRP A 262 1.52 7.38 16.51
C TRP A 262 0.70 6.46 15.60
N GLU A 263 -0.41 6.96 15.09
CA GLU A 263 -1.29 6.27 14.17
C GLU A 263 -0.54 5.87 12.88
N GLY A 264 0.22 6.80 12.28
CA GLY A 264 1.11 6.48 11.16
C GLY A 264 2.22 5.47 11.48
N LEU A 265 2.77 5.49 12.69
CA LEU A 265 3.75 4.48 13.13
C LEU A 265 3.15 3.06 13.15
N LEU A 266 1.90 2.91 13.57
CA LEU A 266 1.22 1.60 13.59
C LEU A 266 0.95 1.09 12.17
N GLY A 267 0.47 1.96 11.30
CA GLY A 267 0.23 1.69 9.88
C GLY A 267 1.45 1.15 9.14
N GLY A 268 2.52 1.96 9.15
CA GLY A 268 3.77 1.58 8.48
C GLY A 268 4.43 0.34 9.11
N ALA A 269 4.32 0.16 10.43
CA ALA A 269 4.79 -1.05 11.10
C ALA A 269 4.01 -2.29 10.65
N ALA A 270 2.68 -2.21 10.51
CA ALA A 270 1.85 -3.32 10.06
C ALA A 270 2.22 -3.76 8.64
N TYR A 271 2.37 -2.79 7.73
CA TYR A 271 2.77 -3.06 6.34
C TYR A 271 4.13 -3.76 6.27
N VAL A 272 5.18 -3.13 6.80
CA VAL A 272 6.54 -3.64 6.62
C VAL A 272 6.74 -4.99 7.31
N ASN A 273 6.19 -5.19 8.51
CA ASN A 273 6.33 -6.44 9.24
C ASN A 273 5.54 -7.57 8.57
N THR A 274 4.41 -7.27 7.93
CA THR A 274 3.65 -8.28 7.18
C THR A 274 4.45 -8.83 6.01
N PHE A 275 4.96 -7.96 5.13
CA PHE A 275 5.72 -8.40 3.96
C PHE A 275 7.10 -8.95 4.31
N TYR A 276 7.75 -8.39 5.34
CA TYR A 276 9.00 -8.95 5.85
C TYR A 276 8.81 -10.38 6.36
N ARG A 277 7.77 -10.65 7.15
CA ARG A 277 7.48 -12.00 7.64
C ARG A 277 7.14 -12.96 6.51
N ILE A 278 6.34 -12.55 5.53
CA ILE A 278 6.08 -13.37 4.33
C ILE A 278 7.39 -13.71 3.60
N SER A 279 8.31 -12.76 3.49
CA SER A 279 9.61 -12.99 2.81
C SER A 279 10.54 -13.96 3.53
N VAL A 280 10.34 -14.17 4.83
CA VAL A 280 11.18 -15.01 5.68
C VAL A 280 10.52 -16.37 5.95
N GLU A 281 9.21 -16.38 6.23
CA GLU A 281 8.46 -17.56 6.68
C GLU A 281 7.85 -18.36 5.51
N VAL A 282 7.60 -17.73 4.35
CA VAL A 282 7.02 -18.43 3.20
C VAL A 282 8.10 -18.98 2.26
N PRO A 283 7.99 -20.26 1.81
CA PRO A 283 8.87 -20.85 0.81
C PRO A 283 8.95 -20.03 -0.46
N PHE A 284 10.10 -20.09 -1.15
CA PHE A 284 10.38 -19.24 -2.30
C PHE A 284 9.34 -19.41 -3.42
N GLU A 285 8.88 -20.63 -3.64
CA GLU A 285 7.93 -21.03 -4.69
C GLU A 285 6.55 -20.37 -4.52
N LYS A 286 6.16 -20.09 -3.27
CA LYS A 286 4.85 -19.49 -2.94
C LYS A 286 4.93 -18.01 -2.62
N ARG A 287 6.13 -17.45 -2.53
CA ARG A 287 6.38 -16.10 -2.01
C ARG A 287 5.77 -15.02 -2.91
N GLU A 288 5.96 -15.15 -4.23
CA GLU A 288 5.44 -14.19 -5.21
C GLU A 288 3.91 -14.07 -5.09
N PHE A 289 3.21 -15.21 -5.15
CA PHE A 289 1.76 -15.26 -4.96
C PHE A 289 1.33 -14.75 -3.58
N SER A 290 2.03 -15.14 -2.52
CA SER A 290 1.70 -14.74 -1.15
C SER A 290 1.84 -13.23 -0.92
N MET A 291 2.85 -12.60 -1.52
CA MET A 291 3.00 -11.14 -1.48
C MET A 291 1.87 -10.44 -2.23
N GLY A 292 1.59 -10.85 -3.47
CA GLY A 292 0.54 -10.23 -4.27
C GLY A 292 -0.88 -10.42 -3.71
N ILE A 293 -1.21 -11.61 -3.18
CA ILE A 293 -2.53 -11.82 -2.58
C ILE A 293 -2.67 -11.11 -1.22
N THR A 294 -1.58 -10.98 -0.46
CA THR A 294 -1.63 -10.29 0.83
C THR A 294 -1.77 -8.78 0.65
N SER A 295 -1.12 -8.17 -0.35
CA SER A 295 -1.32 -6.75 -0.65
C SER A 295 -2.76 -6.46 -1.07
N LEU A 296 -3.47 -7.39 -1.71
CA LEU A 296 -4.90 -7.18 -1.97
C LEU A 296 -5.71 -6.89 -0.69
N SER A 297 -5.26 -7.41 0.46
CA SER A 297 -5.94 -7.20 1.74
C SER A 297 -5.87 -5.76 2.24
N ASP A 298 -4.77 -5.04 2.03
CA ASP A 298 -4.71 -3.61 2.38
C ASP A 298 -5.66 -2.80 1.51
N SER A 299 -5.71 -3.11 0.21
CA SER A 299 -6.53 -2.42 -0.78
C SER A 299 -8.02 -2.61 -0.51
N ILE A 300 -8.42 -3.81 -0.08
CA ILE A 300 -9.78 -4.08 0.42
C ILE A 300 -10.07 -3.24 1.66
N GLY A 301 -9.14 -3.17 2.62
CA GLY A 301 -9.27 -2.34 3.82
C GLY A 301 -9.50 -0.87 3.49
N ILE A 302 -8.67 -0.29 2.61
CA ILE A 302 -8.77 1.09 2.13
C ILE A 302 -10.11 1.34 1.43
N GLY A 303 -10.53 0.43 0.54
CA GLY A 303 -11.80 0.55 -0.18
C GLY A 303 -13.01 0.54 0.75
N LEU A 304 -13.02 -0.37 1.74
CA LEU A 304 -14.06 -0.42 2.77
C LEU A 304 -14.05 0.83 3.65
N ALA A 305 -12.87 1.34 4.00
CA ALA A 305 -12.73 2.58 4.77
C ALA A 305 -13.39 3.76 4.05
N GLY A 306 -13.12 3.93 2.76
CA GLY A 306 -13.77 4.99 1.95
C GLY A 306 -15.28 4.84 1.86
N ALA A 307 -15.77 3.60 1.72
CA ALA A 307 -17.21 3.32 1.68
C ALA A 307 -17.91 3.61 3.02
N ILE A 308 -17.23 3.41 4.16
CA ILE A 308 -17.76 3.67 5.50
C ILE A 308 -17.58 5.15 5.90
N ALA A 309 -16.51 5.80 5.47
CA ALA A 309 -16.21 7.19 5.80
C ALA A 309 -17.32 8.15 5.32
N LEU A 310 -17.82 7.98 4.09
CA LEU A 310 -18.86 8.83 3.52
C LEU A 310 -20.16 8.89 4.37
N PRO A 311 -20.83 7.76 4.70
CA PRO A 311 -22.04 7.80 5.51
C PRO A 311 -21.76 8.28 6.93
N VAL A 312 -20.61 7.91 7.53
CA VAL A 312 -20.27 8.38 8.88
C VAL A 312 -20.04 9.88 8.90
N HIS A 313 -19.30 10.42 7.94
CA HIS A 313 -19.09 11.86 7.80
C HIS A 313 -20.43 12.61 7.73
N ASN A 314 -21.37 12.14 6.90
CA ASN A 314 -22.68 12.76 6.77
C ASN A 314 -23.48 12.74 8.08
N ILE A 315 -23.38 11.67 8.87
CA ILE A 315 -24.02 11.56 10.19
C ILE A 315 -23.37 12.54 11.18
N LEU A 316 -22.03 12.57 11.23
CA LEU A 316 -21.30 13.45 12.14
C LEU A 316 -21.54 14.93 11.83
N CYS A 317 -21.63 15.30 10.55
CA CYS A 317 -21.97 16.66 10.12
C CYS A 317 -23.38 17.11 10.51
N GLN A 318 -24.30 16.19 10.83
CA GLN A 318 -25.64 16.51 11.33
C GLN A 318 -25.69 16.73 12.85
N LEU A 319 -24.64 16.33 13.58
CA LEU A 319 -24.59 16.53 15.02
C LEU A 319 -24.36 18.01 15.35
N PRO A 320 -24.97 18.52 16.44
CA PRO A 320 -24.70 19.86 16.91
C PRO A 320 -23.22 19.95 17.30
N LYS A 321 -22.48 20.86 16.66
CA LYS A 321 -21.09 21.10 17.01
C LYS A 321 -21.03 21.78 18.39
N PRO A 322 -20.06 21.46 19.24
CA PRO A 322 -19.92 22.05 20.57
C PRO A 322 -19.52 23.55 20.55
N TYR A 323 -19.50 24.19 19.37
CA TYR A 323 -19.18 25.61 19.15
C TYR A 323 -20.21 26.27 18.23
#